data_AF-A0A524A1J0-F1
#
_entry.id   AF-A0A524A1J0-F1
#
_cell.length_a   1.000
_cell.length_b   1.000
_cell.length_c   1.000
_cell.angle_alpha   90.00
_cell.angle_beta   90.00
_cell.angle_gamma   90.00
#
_symmetry.space_group_name_H-M   'P 1'
#
loop_
_entity.id
_entity.type
_entity.pdbx_description
1 polymer ?
#
loop_
_entity_poly.entity_id
_entity_poly.type
_entity_poly.pdbx_seq_one_letter_code
_entity_poly.pdbx_strand_id
1 'polypeptide(L)'
;MKSISDKEVEYITIELDADGNFASGARNVTHSSGKSKFEGSMWRKQQIVYAKRRSGRGQKTREFDLPKNKTLAVDGSLLLLLRSFPFDQNREWKLFLIDFSQHSVSGTVRQAGVETIRVKAGEFECYRMEVIIHAFVFRPKITYWITKMEPHFMVKHRGKIGPFTKTYTTQLVSID
;
A
#
# COMPACT_ATOMS: atom_id res chain seq x y z
N MET A 1 11.27 31.86 -15.26
CA MET A 1 10.74 31.66 -13.90
C MET A 1 9.76 30.48 -13.94
N LYS A 2 10.19 29.27 -13.54
CA LYS A 2 9.34 28.08 -13.58
C LYS A 2 8.35 28.15 -12.43
N SER A 3 7.06 28.24 -12.79
CA SER A 3 5.92 28.20 -11.88
C SER A 3 6.07 27.05 -10.86
N ILE A 4 5.89 27.39 -9.58
CA ILE A 4 5.78 26.43 -8.48
C ILE A 4 4.60 25.52 -8.84
N SER A 5 4.84 24.22 -9.00
CA SER A 5 3.80 23.27 -9.42
C SER A 5 2.58 23.39 -8.49
N ASP A 6 1.40 23.57 -9.07
CA ASP A 6 0.12 23.44 -8.36
C ASP A 6 0.16 22.16 -7.52
N LYS A 7 0.11 22.30 -6.19
CA LYS A 7 0.13 21.16 -5.28
C LYS A 7 -1.21 20.44 -5.40
N GLU A 8 -1.23 19.35 -6.18
CA GLU A 8 -2.33 18.39 -6.14
C GLU A 8 -2.23 17.60 -4.84
N VAL A 9 -3.35 17.50 -4.11
CA VAL A 9 -3.45 16.67 -2.91
C VAL A 9 -4.23 15.41 -3.27
N GLU A 10 -3.63 14.26 -3.04
CA GLU A 10 -4.25 12.97 -3.26
C GLU A 10 -4.84 12.43 -1.97
N TYR A 11 -6.10 12.01 -2.03
CA TYR A 11 -6.83 11.37 -0.93
C TYR A 11 -7.15 9.93 -1.31
N ILE A 12 -6.64 9.00 -0.50
CA ILE A 12 -6.98 7.59 -0.58
C ILE A 12 -7.77 7.23 0.67
N THR A 13 -9.02 6.82 0.49
CA THR A 13 -9.87 6.29 1.56
C THR A 13 -9.85 4.78 1.46
N ILE A 14 -9.64 4.09 2.58
CA ILE A 14 -9.71 2.63 2.70
C ILE A 14 -10.69 2.30 3.81
N GLU A 15 -11.62 1.40 3.51
CA GLU A 15 -12.57 0.84 4.46
C GLU A 15 -12.26 -0.64 4.66
N LEU A 16 -12.22 -1.05 5.92
CA LEU A 16 -12.05 -2.44 6.33
C LEU A 16 -13.38 -2.99 6.86
N ASP A 17 -13.61 -4.29 6.70
CA ASP A 17 -14.71 -4.99 7.36
C ASP A 17 -14.42 -5.23 8.85
N ALA A 18 -15.39 -5.81 9.56
CA ALA A 18 -15.29 -6.07 11.00
C ALA A 18 -14.12 -7.02 11.36
N ASP A 19 -13.68 -7.84 10.41
CA ASP A 19 -12.56 -8.77 10.57
C ASP A 19 -11.21 -8.13 10.15
N GLY A 20 -11.21 -6.84 9.79
CA GLY A 20 -10.03 -6.09 9.37
C GLY A 20 -9.59 -6.37 7.93
N ASN A 21 -10.41 -7.04 7.12
CA ASN A 21 -10.12 -7.26 5.69
C ASN A 21 -10.56 -6.06 4.86
N PHE A 22 -9.94 -5.88 3.69
CA PHE A 22 -10.35 -4.84 2.75
C PHE A 22 -11.81 -5.02 2.28
N ALA A 23 -12.63 -3.99 2.53
CA ALA A 23 -14.01 -3.90 2.07
C ALA A 23 -14.13 -2.99 0.85
N SER A 24 -13.62 -1.76 0.94
CA SER A 24 -13.69 -0.77 -0.12
C SER A 24 -12.52 0.21 -0.09
N GLY A 25 -12.29 0.89 -1.21
CA GLY A 25 -11.32 1.97 -1.28
C GLY A 25 -11.62 2.93 -2.43
N ALA A 26 -11.26 4.20 -2.25
CA ALA A 26 -11.47 5.25 -3.24
C ALA A 26 -10.24 6.16 -3.34
N ARG A 27 -9.96 6.61 -4.56
CA ARG A 27 -8.87 7.53 -4.88
C ARG A 27 -9.45 8.80 -5.49
N ASN A 28 -9.22 9.92 -4.83
CA ASN A 28 -9.62 11.24 -5.27
C ASN A 28 -8.42 12.18 -5.31
N VAL A 29 -8.39 13.09 -6.28
CA VAL A 29 -7.36 14.13 -6.38
C VAL A 29 -8.03 15.48 -6.24
N THR A 30 -7.56 16.28 -5.30
CA THR A 30 -8.01 17.66 -5.09
C THR A 30 -6.96 18.60 -5.65
N HIS A 31 -7.37 19.43 -6.62
CA HIS A 31 -6.50 20.42 -7.23
C HIS A 31 -6.43 21.70 -6.37
N SER A 32 -5.45 22.57 -6.63
CA SER A 32 -5.29 23.87 -5.96
C SER A 32 -6.55 24.74 -6.01
N SER A 33 -7.41 24.56 -7.02
CA SER A 33 -8.71 25.20 -7.16
C SER A 33 -9.80 24.72 -6.18
N GLY A 34 -9.50 23.75 -5.31
CA GLY A 34 -10.47 23.11 -4.40
C GLY A 34 -11.39 22.09 -5.07
N LYS A 35 -11.35 21.97 -6.40
CA LYS A 35 -12.10 20.93 -7.13
C LYS A 35 -11.50 19.56 -6.86
N SER A 36 -12.32 18.65 -6.37
CA SER A 36 -11.97 17.23 -6.23
C SER A 36 -12.43 16.44 -7.45
N LYS A 37 -11.60 15.49 -7.88
CA LYS A 37 -11.82 14.63 -9.03
C LYS A 37 -11.68 13.18 -8.60
N PHE A 38 -12.74 12.41 -8.82
CA PHE A 38 -12.70 10.96 -8.69
C PHE A 38 -11.82 10.33 -9.76
N GLU A 39 -10.85 9.53 -9.33
CA GLU A 39 -9.90 8.82 -10.21
C GLU A 39 -10.22 7.32 -10.28
N GLY A 40 -10.61 6.71 -9.16
CA GLY A 40 -11.00 5.30 -9.13
C GLY A 40 -11.52 4.82 -7.78
N SER A 41 -12.15 3.66 -7.79
CA SER A 41 -12.59 2.95 -6.59
C SER A 41 -12.40 1.45 -6.74
N MET A 42 -12.35 0.76 -5.61
CA MET A 42 -12.45 -0.68 -5.55
C MET A 42 -13.38 -1.11 -4.44
N TRP A 43 -14.05 -2.23 -4.62
CA TRP A 43 -14.83 -2.86 -3.58
C TRP A 43 -14.77 -4.37 -3.73
N ARG A 44 -14.84 -5.06 -2.59
CA ARG A 44 -14.86 -6.50 -2.54
C ARG A 44 -16.28 -6.99 -2.33
N LYS A 45 -16.70 -7.97 -3.13
CA LYS A 45 -17.91 -8.76 -2.88
C LYS A 45 -17.51 -10.23 -2.89
N GLN A 46 -17.56 -10.87 -1.73
CA GLN A 46 -17.12 -12.26 -1.55
C GLN A 46 -15.67 -12.46 -2.02
N GLN A 47 -15.45 -13.25 -3.08
CA GLN A 47 -14.13 -13.56 -3.65
C GLN A 47 -13.83 -12.75 -4.92
N ILE A 48 -14.64 -11.75 -5.24
CA ILE A 48 -14.42 -10.89 -6.40
C ILE A 48 -14.09 -9.48 -5.92
N VAL A 49 -13.01 -8.92 -6.46
CA VAL A 49 -12.69 -7.50 -6.32
C VAL A 49 -13.04 -6.79 -7.61
N TYR A 50 -13.88 -5.77 -7.50
CA TYR A 50 -14.23 -4.90 -8.60
C TYR A 50 -13.36 -3.67 -8.51
N ALA A 51 -12.66 -3.34 -9.59
CA ALA A 51 -11.89 -2.11 -9.71
C ALA A 51 -12.46 -1.23 -10.81
N LYS A 52 -12.79 0.00 -10.45
CA LYS A 52 -13.37 1.00 -11.33
C LYS A 52 -12.42 2.16 -11.48
N ARG A 53 -12.14 2.55 -12.72
CA ARG A 53 -11.27 3.68 -13.06
C ARG A 53 -11.94 4.55 -14.10
N ARG A 54 -11.70 5.86 -14.03
CA ARG A 54 -12.09 6.78 -15.08
C ARG A 54 -11.21 6.57 -16.32
N SER A 55 -11.83 6.44 -17.49
CA SER A 55 -11.13 6.28 -18.78
C SER A 55 -11.77 7.21 -19.81
N GLY A 56 -11.12 8.34 -20.10
CA GLY A 56 -11.67 9.39 -20.95
C GLY A 56 -12.99 9.97 -20.41
N ARG A 57 -14.05 9.91 -21.23
CA ARG A 57 -15.42 10.32 -20.85
C ARG A 57 -16.21 9.21 -20.13
N GLY A 58 -15.68 7.98 -20.09
CA GLY A 58 -16.37 6.81 -19.53
C GLY A 58 -15.72 6.28 -18.26
N GLN A 59 -16.28 5.17 -17.77
CA GLN A 59 -15.76 4.41 -16.64
C GLN A 59 -15.48 2.98 -17.11
N LYS A 60 -14.32 2.44 -16.74
CA LYS A 60 -13.96 1.04 -17.00
C LYS A 60 -13.99 0.29 -15.67
N THR A 61 -14.73 -0.80 -15.62
CA THR A 61 -14.71 -1.74 -14.50
C THR A 61 -13.97 -3.00 -14.91
N ARG A 62 -13.11 -3.49 -14.03
CA ARG A 62 -12.42 -4.77 -14.17
C ARG A 62 -12.69 -5.61 -12.93
N GLU A 63 -12.86 -6.91 -13.14
CA GLU A 63 -13.08 -7.89 -12.09
C GLU A 63 -11.81 -8.70 -11.87
N PHE A 64 -11.56 -9.05 -10.61
CA PHE A 64 -10.44 -9.90 -10.21
C PHE A 64 -10.94 -10.96 -9.24
N ASP A 65 -10.75 -12.23 -9.60
CA ASP A 65 -10.95 -13.34 -8.68
C ASP A 65 -9.82 -13.36 -7.64
N LEU A 66 -10.19 -13.27 -6.37
CA LEU A 66 -9.26 -13.37 -5.25
C LEU A 66 -8.82 -14.84 -5.09
N PRO A 67 -7.51 -15.13 -5.17
CA PRO A 67 -7.03 -16.49 -4.94
C PRO A 67 -7.28 -16.92 -3.49
N LYS A 68 -7.88 -18.10 -3.28
CA LYS A 68 -8.33 -18.61 -1.96
C LYS A 68 -7.26 -18.62 -0.84
N ASN A 69 -5.99 -18.58 -1.20
CA ASN A 69 -4.86 -18.65 -0.27
C ASN A 69 -3.99 -17.38 -0.25
N LYS A 70 -4.55 -16.25 -0.68
CA LYS A 70 -3.84 -14.97 -0.70
C LYS A 70 -4.62 -13.89 0.04
N THR A 71 -3.89 -13.11 0.81
CA THR A 71 -4.42 -11.91 1.45
C THR A 71 -4.49 -10.78 0.41
N LEU A 72 -5.64 -10.12 0.33
CA LEU A 72 -5.84 -8.99 -0.57
C LEU A 72 -5.14 -7.74 0.01
N ALA A 73 -4.38 -7.05 -0.83
CA ALA A 73 -3.90 -5.70 -0.56
C ALA A 73 -4.25 -4.78 -1.73
N VAL A 74 -4.98 -3.70 -1.47
CA VAL A 74 -5.34 -2.69 -2.47
C VAL A 74 -4.57 -1.41 -2.18
N ASP A 75 -3.64 -1.05 -3.05
CA ASP A 75 -2.83 0.18 -2.95
C ASP A 75 -2.44 0.51 -1.48
N GLY A 76 -2.67 1.74 -1.00
CA GLY A 76 -2.39 2.21 0.36
C GLY A 76 -2.90 1.34 1.52
N SER A 77 -3.81 0.38 1.30
CA SER A 77 -4.21 -0.59 2.33
C SER A 77 -3.12 -1.59 2.71
N LEU A 78 -2.07 -1.76 1.89
CA LEU A 78 -0.94 -2.62 2.26
C LEU A 78 -0.34 -2.19 3.60
N LEU A 79 -0.23 -0.88 3.85
CA LEU A 79 0.29 -0.38 5.12
C LEU A 79 -0.62 -0.75 6.29
N LEU A 80 -1.93 -0.65 6.13
CA LEU A 80 -2.90 -1.04 7.16
C LEU A 80 -2.84 -2.54 7.42
N LEU A 81 -2.75 -3.33 6.35
CA LEU A 81 -2.64 -4.78 6.43
C LEU A 81 -1.37 -5.22 7.16
N LEU A 82 -0.23 -4.57 6.91
CA LEU A 82 1.02 -4.93 7.58
C LEU A 82 0.98 -4.69 9.10
N ARG A 83 0.05 -3.87 9.62
CA ARG A 83 -0.12 -3.65 11.08
C ARG A 83 -0.72 -4.86 11.79
N SER A 84 -1.49 -5.69 11.08
CA SER A 84 -2.10 -6.91 11.61
C SER A 84 -1.29 -8.16 11.26
N PHE A 85 -0.07 -8.01 10.76
CA PHE A 85 0.79 -9.14 10.48
C PHE A 85 1.05 -9.92 11.78
N PRO A 86 1.04 -11.27 11.76
CA PRO A 86 1.31 -12.09 12.94
C PRO A 86 2.81 -12.08 13.25
N PHE A 87 3.29 -10.99 13.84
CA PHE A 87 4.69 -10.79 14.20
C PHE A 87 5.19 -11.90 15.15
N ASP A 88 6.49 -12.20 15.06
CA ASP A 88 7.23 -13.19 15.85
C ASP A 88 6.73 -14.66 15.73
N GLN A 89 5.83 -14.94 14.79
CA GLN A 89 5.32 -16.30 14.53
C GLN A 89 6.04 -17.03 13.38
N ASN A 90 7.13 -16.44 12.85
CA ASN A 90 7.86 -16.95 11.67
C ASN A 90 6.92 -17.32 10.49
N ARG A 91 5.90 -16.49 10.27
CA ARG A 91 4.90 -16.70 9.22
C ARG A 91 5.25 -15.95 7.95
N GLU A 92 4.65 -16.39 6.86
CA GLU A 92 4.66 -15.70 5.57
C GLU A 92 3.21 -15.46 5.12
N TRP A 93 2.94 -14.28 4.57
CA TRP A 93 1.68 -14.00 3.87
C TRP A 93 1.91 -13.96 2.37
N LYS A 94 1.11 -14.73 1.63
CA LYS A 94 1.00 -14.59 0.18
C LYS A 94 0.01 -13.47 -0.11
N LEU A 95 0.42 -12.48 -0.88
CA LEU A 95 -0.42 -11.34 -1.25
C LEU A 95 -0.96 -11.45 -2.66
N PHE A 96 -2.17 -10.93 -2.83
CA PHE A 96 -2.72 -10.51 -4.11
C PHE A 96 -2.90 -8.99 -4.06
N LEU A 97 -2.05 -8.27 -4.79
CA LEU A 97 -2.02 -6.81 -4.79
C LEU A 97 -2.77 -6.28 -6.00
N ILE A 98 -3.61 -5.26 -5.83
CA ILE A 98 -4.31 -4.55 -6.92
C ILE A 98 -4.09 -3.05 -6.75
N ASP A 99 -3.74 -2.35 -7.82
CA ASP A 99 -3.57 -0.88 -7.84
C ASP A 99 -4.77 -0.16 -8.47
N PHE A 100 -4.97 1.12 -8.16
CA PHE A 100 -6.06 1.91 -8.77
C PHE A 100 -5.92 2.09 -10.29
N SER A 101 -4.80 1.66 -10.88
CA SER A 101 -4.63 1.56 -12.34
C SER A 101 -5.22 0.27 -12.93
N GLN A 102 -5.80 -0.62 -12.09
CA GLN A 102 -6.36 -1.92 -12.44
C GLN A 102 -5.32 -2.95 -12.89
N HIS A 103 -4.10 -2.86 -12.36
CA HIS A 103 -3.12 -3.93 -12.45
C HIS A 103 -3.14 -4.77 -11.18
N SER A 104 -2.85 -6.05 -11.35
CA SER A 104 -2.71 -6.99 -10.24
C SER A 104 -1.34 -7.65 -10.27
N VAL A 105 -0.77 -7.89 -9.10
CA VAL A 105 0.48 -8.64 -8.96
C VAL A 105 0.43 -9.50 -7.71
N SER A 106 1.10 -10.65 -7.74
CA SER A 106 1.27 -11.46 -6.54
C SER A 106 2.51 -11.02 -5.78
N GLY A 107 2.52 -11.20 -4.47
CA GLY A 107 3.70 -10.97 -3.67
C GLY A 107 3.72 -11.86 -2.44
N THR A 108 4.76 -11.67 -1.65
CA THR A 108 4.99 -12.36 -0.39
C THR A 108 5.42 -11.32 0.64
N VAL A 109 4.89 -11.43 1.86
CA VAL A 109 5.32 -10.64 3.02
C VAL A 109 5.86 -11.56 4.09
N ARG A 110 6.99 -11.16 4.69
CA ARG A 110 7.54 -11.81 5.87
C ARG A 110 8.20 -10.80 6.81
N GLN A 111 8.24 -11.13 8.09
CA GLN A 111 9.15 -10.49 9.03
C GLN A 111 10.56 -11.03 8.78
N ALA A 112 11.51 -10.13 8.51
CA ALA A 112 12.89 -10.46 8.21
C ALA A 112 13.86 -10.15 9.36
N GLY A 113 13.40 -9.45 10.40
CA GLY A 113 14.18 -9.18 11.62
C GLY A 113 13.55 -8.11 12.49
N VAL A 114 14.26 -7.75 13.56
CA VAL A 114 13.97 -6.62 14.45
C VAL A 114 15.16 -5.68 14.41
N GLU A 115 14.92 -4.38 14.24
CA GLU A 115 15.94 -3.36 14.09
C GLU A 115 15.54 -2.06 14.79
N THR A 116 16.51 -1.38 15.38
CA THR A 116 16.30 -0.02 15.92
C THR A 116 16.53 1.02 14.84
N ILE A 117 15.52 1.85 14.59
CA ILE A 117 15.50 2.84 13.51
C ILE A 117 15.45 4.25 14.09
N ARG A 118 16.45 5.06 13.72
CA ARG A 118 16.53 6.49 14.04
C ARG A 118 16.02 7.32 12.87
N VAL A 119 15.03 8.17 13.14
CA VAL A 119 14.44 9.14 12.21
C VAL A 119 14.26 10.48 12.92
N LYS A 120 13.80 11.51 12.21
CA LYS A 120 13.56 12.84 12.80
C LYS A 120 12.53 12.80 13.94
N ALA A 121 11.56 11.91 13.85
CA ALA A 121 10.54 11.72 14.89
C ALA A 121 11.05 10.99 16.16
N GLY A 122 12.29 10.47 16.17
CA GLY A 122 12.85 9.74 17.31
C GLY A 122 13.48 8.40 16.93
N GLU A 123 13.65 7.55 17.95
CA GLU A 123 14.23 6.20 17.84
C GLU A 123 13.18 5.14 18.17
N PHE A 124 13.05 4.14 17.30
CA PHE A 124 11.99 3.13 17.40
C PHE A 124 12.55 1.72 17.19
N GLU A 125 12.25 0.78 18.08
CA GLU A 125 12.42 -0.65 17.82
C GLU A 125 11.33 -1.08 16.81
N CYS A 126 11.75 -1.64 15.68
CA CYS A 126 10.87 -1.95 14.56
C CYS A 126 11.00 -3.39 14.10
N TYR A 127 9.90 -4.00 13.69
CA TYR A 127 9.93 -5.15 12.80
C TYR A 127 10.35 -4.72 11.40
N ARG A 128 11.42 -5.33 10.87
CA ARG A 128 11.80 -5.19 9.46
C ARG A 128 10.99 -6.17 8.63
N MET A 129 10.03 -5.65 7.89
CA MET A 129 9.18 -6.40 6.98
C MET A 129 9.73 -6.36 5.55
N GLU A 130 9.71 -7.50 4.86
CA GLU A 130 10.04 -7.59 3.45
C GLU A 130 8.79 -7.94 2.65
N VAL A 131 8.47 -7.12 1.67
CA VAL A 131 7.44 -7.36 0.66
C VAL A 131 8.15 -7.65 -0.66
N ILE A 132 8.02 -8.88 -1.14
CA ILE A 132 8.64 -9.36 -2.38
C ILE A 132 7.54 -9.45 -3.44
N ILE A 133 7.65 -8.66 -4.49
CA ILE A 133 6.70 -8.67 -5.61
C ILE A 133 7.14 -9.74 -6.61
N HIS A 134 6.22 -10.60 -7.04
CA HIS A 134 6.48 -11.67 -8.00
C HIS A 134 6.17 -11.22 -9.42
N ALA A 135 7.06 -10.41 -10.01
CA ALA A 135 7.02 -10.09 -11.44
C ALA A 135 7.86 -11.12 -12.24
N PHE A 136 7.54 -11.27 -13.53
CA PHE A 136 8.02 -12.39 -14.36
C PHE A 136 9.55 -12.56 -14.39
N VAL A 137 10.31 -11.47 -14.53
CA VAL A 137 11.79 -11.50 -14.67
C VAL A 137 12.51 -10.87 -13.47
N PHE A 138 11.79 -10.16 -12.61
CA PHE A 138 12.39 -9.42 -11.50
C PHE A 138 11.53 -9.58 -10.25
N ARG A 139 12.18 -9.61 -9.08
CA ARG A 139 11.51 -9.70 -7.79
C ARG A 139 11.78 -8.43 -6.99
N PRO A 140 11.06 -7.32 -7.25
CA PRO A 140 11.23 -6.11 -6.45
C PRO A 140 11.02 -6.42 -4.99
N LYS A 141 11.95 -5.95 -4.15
CA LYS A 141 11.81 -5.99 -2.70
C LYS A 141 11.53 -4.60 -2.19
N ILE A 142 10.47 -4.48 -1.40
CA ILE A 142 10.14 -3.30 -0.62
C ILE A 142 10.34 -3.66 0.85
N THR A 143 11.09 -2.84 1.58
CA THR A 143 11.31 -3.03 3.00
C THR A 143 10.51 -1.99 3.76
N TYR A 144 9.74 -2.44 4.75
CA TYR A 144 9.03 -1.58 5.69
C TYR A 144 9.60 -1.80 7.09
N TRP A 145 9.72 -0.74 7.85
CA TRP A 145 10.01 -0.80 9.28
C TRP A 145 8.77 -0.32 10.02
N ILE A 146 8.15 -1.24 10.75
CA ILE A 146 6.92 -1.02 11.49
C ILE A 146 7.25 -1.14 12.98
N THR A 147 6.74 -0.23 13.81
CA THR A 147 7.04 -0.25 15.25
C THR A 147 6.70 -1.60 15.86
N LYS A 148 7.59 -2.10 16.72
CA LYS A 148 7.35 -3.31 17.50
C LYS A 148 6.28 -3.10 18.56
N MET A 149 6.27 -1.92 19.20
CA MET A 149 5.19 -1.55 20.10
C MET A 149 3.92 -1.19 19.32
N GLU A 150 2.78 -1.57 19.87
CA GLU A 150 1.48 -1.11 19.41
C GLU A 150 1.42 0.43 19.47
N PRO A 151 0.75 1.10 18.50
CA PRO A 151 -0.23 0.55 17.56
C PRO A 151 0.34 0.09 16.20
N HIS A 152 1.61 -0.34 16.11
CA HIS A 152 2.26 -0.83 14.88
C HIS A 152 2.11 0.14 13.70
N PHE A 153 2.89 1.21 13.67
CA PHE A 153 2.88 2.18 12.57
C PHE A 153 4.19 2.15 11.77
N MET A 154 4.13 2.60 10.52
CA MET A 154 5.31 2.64 9.65
C MET A 154 6.24 3.79 10.06
N VAL A 155 7.46 3.45 10.47
CA VAL A 155 8.54 4.42 10.78
C VAL A 155 9.32 4.77 9.52
N LYS A 156 9.52 3.79 8.64
CA LYS A 156 10.32 3.95 7.42
C LYS A 156 9.85 2.95 6.37
N HIS A 157 9.95 3.31 5.09
CA HIS A 157 9.95 2.33 4.01
C HIS A 157 11.04 2.63 3.01
N ARG A 158 11.49 1.60 2.30
CA ARG A 158 12.46 1.68 1.20
C ARG A 158 12.03 0.75 0.09
N GLY A 159 11.86 1.27 -1.13
CA GLY A 159 11.36 0.50 -2.26
C GLY A 159 11.90 0.95 -3.60
N LYS A 160 11.64 0.14 -4.63
CA LYS A 160 11.83 0.48 -6.04
C LYS A 160 10.51 0.23 -6.76
N ILE A 161 10.12 1.16 -7.63
CA ILE A 161 8.89 1.06 -8.44
C ILE A 161 9.10 0.09 -9.62
N GLY A 162 10.35 -0.09 -10.06
CA GLY A 162 10.76 -1.02 -11.11
C GLY A 162 12.27 -1.28 -11.12
N PRO A 163 12.75 -2.24 -11.94
CA PRO A 163 14.14 -2.70 -11.92
C PRO A 163 15.17 -1.60 -12.20
N PHE A 164 14.82 -0.63 -13.05
CA PHE A 164 15.68 0.51 -13.43
C PHE A 164 15.29 1.84 -12.77
N THR A 165 14.40 1.80 -11.77
CA THR A 165 13.95 3.01 -11.07
C THR A 165 14.84 3.34 -9.88
N LYS A 166 14.91 4.62 -9.53
CA LYS A 166 15.57 5.06 -8.31
C LYS A 166 14.88 4.44 -7.10
N THR A 167 15.70 4.08 -6.11
CA THR A 167 15.17 3.67 -4.82
C THR A 167 14.63 4.91 -4.12
N TYR A 168 13.40 4.84 -3.62
CA TYR A 168 12.81 5.90 -2.81
C TYR A 168 12.76 5.45 -1.35
N THR A 169 12.82 6.42 -0.45
CA THR A 169 12.75 6.21 0.99
C THR A 169 11.77 7.21 1.57
N THR A 170 10.80 6.72 2.32
CA THR A 170 9.93 7.53 3.16
C THR A 170 10.27 7.24 4.61
N GLN A 171 10.23 8.28 5.45
CA GLN A 171 10.54 8.18 6.87
C GLN A 171 9.60 9.08 7.65
N LEU A 172 9.28 8.66 8.87
CA LEU A 172 8.49 9.41 9.82
C LEU A 172 9.25 10.67 10.25
N VAL A 173 8.58 11.81 10.17
CA VAL A 173 9.18 13.12 10.42
C VAL A 173 8.74 13.70 11.75
N SER A 174 7.47 13.50 12.11
CA SER A 174 6.86 13.87 13.39
C SER A 174 5.73 12.90 13.75
N ILE A 175 5.33 12.90 15.01
CA ILE A 175 4.11 12.31 15.56
C ILE A 175 3.45 13.43 16.36
N ASP A 176 2.18 13.70 16.11
CA ASP A 176 1.39 14.73 16.80
C ASP A 176 0.43 14.08 17.81
#